data_AF-A0A0W8EA19-F1
#
_entry.id   AF-A0A0W8EA19-F1
#
_cell.length_a   1.000
_cell.length_b   1.000
_cell.length_c   1.000
_cell.angle_alpha   90.00
_cell.angle_beta   90.00
_cell.angle_gamma   90.00
#
_symmetry.space_group_name_H-M   'P 1'
#
loop_
_entity.id
_entity.type
_entity.pdbx_description
1 polymer ?
#
loop_
_entity_poly.entity_id
_entity_poly.type
_entity_poly.pdbx_seq_one_letter_code
_entity_poly.pdbx_strand_id
1 'polypeptide(L)'
;MSIIKKNMILLFMVLALLIFALVLNQGAEFSGADGEAQTVITETNPDYTPWFQPLWEPPSGEIESLLFAVQASFGVGFICYYLGFRSGLRRRESEYKCD
;
A
#
# COMPACT_ATOMS: atom_id res chain seq x y z
N MET A 1 25.18 -8.15 -15.92
CA MET A 1 24.73 -7.26 -14.82
C MET A 1 24.66 -8.08 -13.52
N SER A 2 25.48 -7.73 -12.50
CA SER A 2 25.45 -8.42 -11.19
C SER A 2 24.07 -8.32 -10.53
N ILE A 3 23.67 -9.32 -9.73
CA ILE A 3 22.40 -9.33 -8.96
C ILE A 3 22.22 -8.01 -8.19
N ILE A 4 23.29 -7.52 -7.57
CA ILE A 4 23.27 -6.27 -6.78
C ILE A 4 22.96 -5.08 -7.68
N LYS A 5 23.56 -5.02 -8.88
CA LYS A 5 23.31 -3.95 -9.86
C LYS A 5 21.86 -3.98 -10.37
N LYS A 6 21.29 -5.15 -10.60
CA LYS A 6 19.88 -5.30 -11.01
C LYS A 6 18.92 -4.84 -9.90
N ASN A 7 19.15 -5.28 -8.67
CA ASN A 7 18.31 -4.90 -7.54
C ASN A 7 18.38 -3.39 -7.25
N MET A 8 19.57 -2.80 -7.35
CA MET A 8 19.75 -1.34 -7.23
C MET A 8 18.96 -0.57 -8.29
N ILE A 9 18.96 -1.04 -9.54
CA ILE A 9 18.20 -0.41 -10.63
C ILE A 9 16.68 -0.55 -10.39
N LEU A 10 16.22 -1.73 -9.98
CA LEU A 10 14.82 -1.97 -9.63
C LEU A 10 14.36 -1.07 -8.48
N LEU A 11 15.16 -0.97 -7.42
CA LEU A 11 14.86 -0.11 -6.27
C LEU A 11 14.81 1.36 -6.69
N PHE A 12 15.77 1.81 -7.50
CA PHE A 12 15.77 3.18 -8.03
C PHE A 12 14.54 3.47 -8.91
N MET A 13 14.12 2.51 -9.74
CA MET A 13 12.93 2.65 -10.56
C MET A 13 11.66 2.78 -9.72
N VAL A 14 11.50 1.98 -8.66
CA VAL A 14 10.39 2.11 -7.71
C VAL A 14 10.43 3.48 -7.02
N LEU A 15 11.61 3.92 -6.57
CA LEU A 15 11.77 5.22 -5.92
C LEU A 15 11.40 6.37 -6.88
N ALA A 16 11.83 6.27 -8.14
CA ALA A 16 11.51 7.25 -9.18
C ALA A 16 10.01 7.32 -9.45
N LEU A 17 9.29 6.19 -9.47
CA LEU A 17 7.83 6.17 -9.62
C LEU A 17 7.12 6.85 -8.44
N LEU A 18 7.58 6.61 -7.21
CA LEU A 18 7.02 7.25 -6.01
C LEU A 18 7.23 8.77 -6.03
N ILE A 19 8.46 9.22 -6.32
CA ILE A 19 8.78 10.65 -6.43
C ILE A 19 8.00 11.30 -7.57
N PHE A 20 7.90 10.62 -8.71
CA PHE A 20 7.14 11.10 -9.86
C PHE A 20 5.66 11.31 -9.51
N ALA A 21 5.02 10.35 -8.84
CA ALA A 21 3.64 10.50 -8.37
C ALA A 21 3.49 11.67 -7.38
N LEU A 22 4.44 11.83 -6.45
CA LEU A 22 4.42 12.93 -5.48
C LEU A 22 4.61 14.31 -6.14
N VAL A 23 5.45 14.39 -7.16
CA VAL A 23 5.70 15.63 -7.92
C VAL A 23 4.55 16.00 -8.85
N LEU A 24 3.80 15.03 -9.38
CA LEU A 24 2.59 15.31 -10.14
C LEU A 24 1.46 15.86 -9.25
N ASN A 25 1.41 15.44 -7.99
CA ASN A 25 0.33 15.75 -7.05
C ASN A 25 0.84 16.55 -5.83
N GLN A 26 1.57 17.65 -6.06
CA GLN A 26 2.24 18.48 -5.03
C GLN A 26 1.32 19.19 -4.02
N GLY A 27 0.00 18.98 -4.09
CA GLY A 27 -0.97 19.51 -3.14
C GLY A 27 -2.17 18.60 -2.96
N ALA A 28 -2.07 17.32 -3.34
CA ALA A 28 -3.17 16.39 -3.12
C ALA A 28 -3.26 16.05 -1.63
N GLU A 29 -4.44 16.23 -1.06
CA GLU A 29 -4.77 15.57 0.20
C GLU A 29 -4.85 14.08 -0.09
N PHE A 30 -3.88 13.31 0.45
CA PHE A 30 -3.90 11.85 0.38
C PHE A 30 -4.95 11.31 1.38
N SER A 31 -6.19 11.74 1.22
CA SER A 31 -7.32 11.27 2.02
C SER A 31 -7.79 9.90 1.52
N GLY A 32 -8.58 9.23 2.36
CA GLY A 32 -9.19 7.96 1.99
C GLY A 32 -10.15 8.12 0.80
N ALA A 33 -10.31 7.03 0.03
CA ALA A 33 -11.20 6.99 -1.12
C ALA A 33 -12.67 7.31 -0.79
N ASP A 34 -13.06 7.19 0.49
CA ASP A 34 -14.43 7.41 0.96
C ASP A 34 -14.84 8.89 0.91
N GLY A 35 -13.92 9.82 1.22
CA GLY A 35 -14.20 11.26 1.18
C GLY A 35 -14.45 11.79 -0.25
N GLU A 36 -13.66 11.31 -1.21
CA GLU A 36 -13.87 11.57 -2.63
C GLU A 36 -15.21 10.98 -3.13
N ALA A 37 -15.52 9.75 -2.71
CA ALA A 37 -16.77 9.10 -3.08
C ALA A 37 -18.00 9.86 -2.56
N GLN A 38 -17.98 10.33 -1.32
CA GLN A 38 -19.08 11.10 -0.73
C GLN A 38 -19.33 12.42 -1.48
N THR A 39 -18.26 13.09 -1.92
CA THR A 39 -18.34 14.35 -2.67
C THR A 39 -19.05 14.12 -4.01
N VAL A 40 -18.62 13.11 -4.78
CA VAL A 40 -19.22 12.77 -6.08
C VAL A 40 -20.68 12.32 -5.95
N ILE A 41 -21.01 11.55 -4.90
CA ILE A 41 -22.38 11.09 -4.65
C ILE A 41 -23.30 12.28 -4.37
N THR A 42 -22.85 13.24 -3.56
CA THR A 42 -23.63 14.43 -3.19
C THR A 42 -23.87 15.35 -4.39
N GLU A 43 -22.90 15.45 -5.31
CA GLU A 43 -23.06 16.21 -6.57
C GLU A 43 -24.00 15.53 -7.57
N THR A 44 -23.92 14.20 -7.69
CA THR A 44 -24.68 13.44 -8.69
C THR A 44 -26.13 13.21 -8.25
N ASN A 45 -26.37 13.07 -6.95
CA ASN A 45 -27.70 12.86 -6.40
C ASN A 45 -27.85 13.58 -5.05
N PRO A 46 -28.32 14.83 -5.04
CA PRO A 46 -28.44 15.64 -3.84
C PRO A 46 -29.46 15.11 -2.82
N ASP A 47 -30.39 14.24 -3.24
CA ASP A 47 -31.38 13.60 -2.35
C ASP A 47 -30.89 12.24 -1.81
N TYR A 48 -29.62 11.86 -2.04
CA TYR A 48 -29.09 10.58 -1.60
C TYR A 48 -28.89 10.54 -0.08
N THR A 49 -29.61 9.63 0.57
CA THR A 49 -29.44 9.32 2.00
C THR A 49 -28.50 8.12 2.18
N PRO A 50 -27.42 8.23 2.98
CA PRO A 50 -26.54 7.10 3.28
C PRO A 50 -27.32 5.93 3.88
N TRP A 51 -27.21 4.75 3.26
CA TRP A 51 -27.85 3.51 3.74
C TRP A 51 -27.06 2.83 4.86
N PHE A 52 -25.84 3.32 5.15
CA PHE A 52 -24.99 2.86 6.23
C PHE A 52 -24.31 4.07 6.88
N GLN A 53 -24.24 4.06 8.20
CA GLN A 53 -23.52 5.06 8.98
C GLN A 53 -22.41 4.34 9.75
N PRO A 54 -21.18 4.86 9.75
CA PRO A 54 -20.11 4.24 10.51
C PRO A 54 -20.48 4.19 12.00
N LEU A 55 -20.37 3.00 12.60
CA LEU A 55 -20.60 2.79 14.04
C LEU A 55 -19.61 3.58 14.91
N TRP A 56 -18.46 3.91 14.34
CA TRP A 56 -17.42 4.71 14.97
C TRP A 56 -16.66 5.47 13.89
N GLU A 57 -16.52 6.78 14.09
CA GLU A 57 -15.74 7.65 13.23
C GLU A 57 -14.49 8.10 14.01
N PRO A 58 -13.28 7.99 13.42
CA PRO A 58 -12.07 8.39 14.10
C PRO A 58 -12.14 9.88 14.48
N PRO A 59 -11.75 10.28 15.71
CA PRO A 59 -11.85 11.67 16.14
C PRO A 59 -10.86 12.62 15.42
N SER A 60 -9.98 12.11 14.56
CA SER A 60 -9.07 12.88 13.71
C SER A 60 -8.63 12.05 12.50
N GLY A 61 -8.46 12.69 11.34
CA GLY A 61 -7.90 12.06 10.13
C GLY A 61 -6.44 11.59 10.30
N GLU A 62 -5.72 12.11 11.29
CA GLU A 62 -4.38 11.60 11.64
C GLU A 62 -4.44 10.18 12.23
N ILE A 63 -5.47 9.91 13.03
CA ILE A 63 -5.68 8.59 13.65
C ILE A 63 -6.15 7.60 12.57
N GLU A 64 -6.99 8.03 11.65
CA GLU A 64 -7.38 7.24 10.48
C GLU A 64 -6.15 6.83 9.66
N SER A 65 -5.29 7.79 9.31
CA SER A 65 -4.06 7.55 8.56
C SER A 65 -3.10 6.61 9.29
N LEU A 66 -3.01 6.72 10.62
CA LEU A 66 -2.21 5.82 11.45
C LEU A 66 -2.74 4.39 11.40
N LEU A 67 -4.07 4.20 11.49
CA LEU A 67 -4.68 2.88 11.40
C LEU A 67 -4.42 2.25 10.02
N PHE A 68 -4.53 3.02 8.94
CA PHE A 68 -4.15 2.56 7.59
C PHE A 68 -2.66 2.21 7.48
N ALA A 69 -1.76 3.02 8.06
CA ALA A 69 -0.33 2.76 8.07
C ALA A 69 0.02 1.46 8.82
N VAL A 70 -0.66 1.19 9.94
CA VAL A 70 -0.49 -0.05 10.71
C VAL A 70 -0.98 -1.27 9.90
N GLN A 71 -2.15 -1.17 9.27
CA GLN A 71 -2.68 -2.23 8.39
C GLN A 71 -1.72 -2.51 7.22
N ALA A 72 -1.22 -1.46 6.56
CA ALA A 72 -0.26 -1.58 5.47
C ALA A 72 1.04 -2.25 5.94
N SER A 73 1.55 -1.86 7.12
CA SER A 73 2.77 -2.42 7.70
C SER A 73 2.65 -3.92 7.97
N PHE A 74 1.52 -4.37 8.52
CA PHE A 74 1.24 -5.79 8.71
C PHE A 74 1.13 -6.54 7.38
N GLY A 75 0.45 -5.95 6.39
CA GLY A 75 0.33 -6.53 5.04
C GLY A 75 1.70 -6.73 4.37
N VAL A 76 2.56 -5.72 4.41
CA VAL A 76 3.94 -5.81 3.89
C VAL A 76 4.73 -6.87 4.64
N GLY A 77 4.65 -6.88 5.98
CA GLY A 77 5.32 -7.88 6.82
C GLY A 77 4.93 -9.32 6.44
N PHE A 78 3.64 -9.58 6.24
CA PHE A 78 3.14 -10.88 5.81
C PHE A 78 3.68 -11.30 4.43
N ILE A 79 3.63 -10.40 3.44
CA ILE A 79 4.12 -10.67 2.08
C ILE A 79 5.63 -10.96 2.10
N CYS A 80 6.41 -10.14 2.81
CA CYS A 80 7.84 -10.32 2.96
C CYS A 80 8.19 -11.65 3.64
N TYR A 81 7.47 -12.01 4.70
CA TYR A 81 7.65 -13.29 5.39
C TYR A 81 7.37 -14.48 4.46
N TYR A 82 6.24 -14.47 3.74
CA TYR A 82 5.88 -15.56 2.83
C TYR A 82 6.89 -15.73 1.68
N LEU A 83 7.30 -14.63 1.05
CA LEU A 83 8.31 -14.65 -0.01
C LEU A 83 9.67 -15.12 0.50
N GLY A 84 10.05 -14.71 1.71
CA GLY A 84 11.26 -15.16 2.39
C GLY A 84 11.23 -16.65 2.70
N PHE A 85 10.15 -17.14 3.33
CA PHE A 85 9.96 -18.55 3.66
C PHE A 85 10.04 -19.44 2.41
N ARG A 86 9.31 -19.09 1.35
CA ARG A 86 9.31 -19.87 0.10
C ARG A 86 10.67 -19.86 -0.61
N SER A 87 11.41 -18.74 -0.50
CA SER A 87 12.76 -18.65 -1.05
C SER A 87 13.77 -19.48 -0.25
N GLY A 88 13.63 -19.52 1.08
CA GLY A 88 14.42 -20.39 1.95
C GLY A 88 14.19 -21.87 1.67
N LEU A 89 12.93 -22.28 1.47
CA LEU A 89 12.59 -23.68 1.18
C LEU A 89 13.23 -24.17 -0.14
N ARG A 90 13.14 -23.37 -1.21
CA ARG A 90 13.77 -23.69 -2.51
C ARG A 90 15.30 -23.82 -2.41
N ARG A 91 15.93 -23.03 -1.54
CA ARG A 91 17.39 -23.10 -1.34
C ARG A 91 17.80 -24.40 -0.67
N ARG A 92 17.04 -24.85 0.35
CA ARG A 92 17.29 -26.15 1.01
C ARG A 92 17.08 -27.34 0.06
N GLU A 93 16.06 -27.27 -0.79
CA GLU A 93 15.78 -28.31 -1.79
C GLU A 93 16.87 -28.41 -2.87
N SER A 94 17.45 -27.28 -3.29
CA SER A 94 18.60 -27.29 -4.21
C SER A 94 19.90 -27.81 -3.57
N GLU A 95 20.07 -27.59 -2.26
CA GLU A 95 21.25 -28.03 -1.51
C GLU A 95 21.22 -29.55 -1.29
N TYR A 96 20.04 -30.13 -1.05
CA TYR A 96 19.84 -31.58 -0.89
C TYR A 96 19.93 -32.38 -2.20
N LYS A 97 19.96 -31.72 -3.36
CA LYS A 97 19.99 -32.37 -4.69
C LYS A 97 21.39 -32.44 -5.30
N CYS A 98 22.39 -31.83 -4.65
CA CYS A 98 23.80 -31.88 -5.05
C CYS A 98 24.64 -32.89 -4.24
N ASP A 99 24.06 -33.55 -3.24
CA ASP A 99 24.60 -34.76 -2.60
C ASP A 99 24.03 -36.01 -3.29
#